data_AF-A0A0D2DLA3-F1
#
_entry.id   AF-A0A0D2DLA3-F1
#
_cell.length_a   1.000
_cell.length_b   1.000
_cell.length_c   1.000
_cell.angle_alpha   90.00
_cell.angle_beta   90.00
_cell.angle_gamma   90.00
#
_symmetry.space_group_name_H-M   'P 1'
#
loop_
_entity.id
_entity.type
_entity.pdbx_description
1 polymer ?
#
loop_
_entity_poly.entity_id
_entity_poly.type
_entity_poly.pdbx_seq_one_letter_code
_entity_poly.pdbx_strand_id
1 'polypeptide(L)'
;MADRFPSIEDIDAGEIDVRPDPTAQGSFLEREQALLGEDAELFDTTDRPGAATVEDDDDLLGGDGDFTSAPVQPSGGDGQQELDDFESSFPAIDTRNESVAPSGTITDSTFGGYTNYTAPTQDEETEPIREWRAKRDADLARRDEASQRKKEETISTAQKDIDSFYESYNRKVDKQKAQTAKEAEEFLAKREDTTAGGTAWERIAKLVDLSGKGQSGGGDGSSKKRMRDLLLSLKADKDAPGAAGL
;
A
#
# COMPACT_ATOMS: atom_id res chain seq x y z
N MET A 1 -27.27 14.53 -10.02
CA MET A 1 -26.18 13.81 -9.31
C MET A 1 -25.07 13.35 -10.25
N ALA A 2 -25.26 13.42 -11.58
CA ALA A 2 -24.22 13.16 -12.59
C ALA A 2 -23.26 14.35 -12.80
N ASP A 3 -23.51 15.50 -12.17
CA ASP A 3 -22.82 16.77 -12.42
C ASP A 3 -21.50 16.96 -11.65
N ARG A 4 -20.96 15.88 -11.07
CA ARG A 4 -19.75 15.93 -10.23
C ARG A 4 -18.49 15.41 -10.91
N PHE A 5 -18.65 14.76 -12.06
CA PHE A 5 -17.56 14.25 -12.87
C PHE A 5 -17.63 14.91 -14.25
N PRO A 6 -16.51 15.42 -14.78
CA PRO A 6 -16.46 15.91 -16.16
C PRO A 6 -16.90 14.79 -17.12
N SER A 7 -17.69 15.13 -18.14
CA SER A 7 -18.01 14.21 -19.22
C SER A 7 -16.71 13.70 -19.84
N ILE A 8 -16.65 12.42 -20.19
CA ILE A 8 -15.49 11.86 -20.91
C ILE A 8 -15.21 12.62 -22.23
N GLU A 9 -16.25 13.24 -22.79
CA GLU A 9 -16.20 14.07 -23.99
C GLU A 9 -15.53 15.44 -23.74
N ASP A 10 -15.66 16.03 -22.54
CA ASP A 10 -15.01 17.30 -22.18
C ASP A 10 -13.50 17.12 -21.92
N ILE A 11 -13.10 15.94 -21.42
CA ILE A 11 -11.69 15.59 -21.17
C ILE A 11 -10.92 15.45 -22.49
N ASP A 12 -11.55 14.90 -23.54
CA ASP A 12 -10.94 14.75 -24.86
C ASP A 12 -10.82 16.09 -25.60
N ALA A 13 -11.75 17.02 -25.36
CA ALA A 13 -11.70 18.37 -25.92
C ALA A 13 -10.67 19.30 -25.24
N GLY A 14 -10.04 18.86 -24.15
CA GLY A 14 -9.00 19.62 -23.45
C GLY A 14 -9.51 20.87 -22.71
N GLU A 15 -10.82 21.05 -22.56
CA GLU A 15 -11.44 22.16 -21.85
C GLU A 15 -11.69 21.76 -20.39
N ILE A 16 -10.60 21.59 -19.64
CA ILE A 16 -10.65 21.40 -18.20
C ILE A 16 -10.75 22.80 -17.58
N ASP A 17 -11.98 23.30 -17.35
CA ASP A 17 -12.19 24.45 -16.47
C ASP A 17 -11.85 24.02 -15.04
N VAL A 18 -10.54 23.99 -14.73
CA VAL A 18 -10.04 23.87 -13.37
C VAL A 18 -10.43 25.17 -12.69
N ARG A 19 -11.66 25.26 -12.21
CA ARG A 19 -12.06 26.35 -11.31
C ARG A 19 -11.07 26.32 -10.15
N PRO A 20 -10.22 27.36 -10.00
CA PRO A 20 -9.29 27.40 -8.89
C PRO A 20 -10.14 27.56 -7.63
N ASP A 21 -10.23 26.48 -6.84
CA ASP A 21 -10.92 26.54 -5.57
C ASP A 21 -10.21 27.58 -4.68
N PRO A 22 -10.93 28.59 -4.16
CA PRO A 22 -10.33 29.69 -3.41
C PRO A 22 -9.67 29.26 -2.10
N THR A 23 -9.84 28.01 -1.64
CA THR A 23 -9.17 27.47 -0.45
C THR A 23 -7.72 27.02 -0.71
N ALA A 24 -7.26 27.02 -1.97
CA ALA A 24 -5.89 26.60 -2.30
C ALA A 24 -4.79 27.46 -1.64
N GLN A 25 -5.11 28.66 -1.13
CA GLN A 25 -4.14 29.59 -0.55
C GLN A 25 -3.95 29.51 0.98
N GLY A 26 -4.53 28.51 1.66
CA GLY A 26 -4.31 28.27 3.09
C GLY A 26 -3.04 27.47 3.43
N SER A 27 -2.63 27.47 4.70
CA SER A 27 -1.55 26.61 5.22
C SER A 27 -1.95 25.13 5.11
N PHE A 28 -0.96 24.21 5.08
CA PHE A 28 -1.21 22.76 4.95
C PHE A 28 -2.25 22.23 5.96
N LEU A 29 -2.20 22.70 7.20
CA LEU A 29 -3.17 22.36 8.25
C LEU A 29 -4.58 22.92 7.97
N GLU A 30 -4.73 24.11 7.39
CA GLU A 30 -6.06 24.64 7.03
C GLU A 30 -6.70 23.84 5.89
N ARG A 31 -5.89 23.35 4.94
CA ARG A 31 -6.37 22.45 3.88
C ARG A 31 -6.79 21.09 4.44
N GLU A 32 -6.03 20.56 5.39
CA GLU A 32 -6.32 19.28 6.03
C GLU A 32 -7.53 19.39 6.96
N GLN A 33 -7.63 20.46 7.75
CA GLN A 33 -8.81 20.80 8.56
C GLN A 33 -10.07 21.02 7.71
N ALA A 34 -9.97 21.64 6.54
CA ALA A 34 -11.13 21.78 5.64
C ALA A 34 -11.58 20.43 5.04
N LEU A 35 -10.65 19.50 4.84
CA LEU A 35 -10.94 18.18 4.25
C LEU A 35 -11.46 17.19 5.30
N LEU A 36 -10.85 17.18 6.49
CA LEU A 36 -11.09 16.20 7.55
C LEU A 36 -11.96 16.74 8.69
N GLY A 37 -12.19 18.06 8.74
CA GLY A 37 -13.07 18.68 9.72
C GLY A 37 -12.55 18.57 11.15
N GLU A 38 -13.39 18.05 12.04
CA GLU A 38 -13.07 17.82 13.45
C GLU A 38 -12.01 16.71 13.66
N ASP A 39 -11.89 15.78 12.71
CA ASP A 39 -10.94 14.67 12.81
C ASP A 39 -9.48 15.11 12.59
N ALA A 40 -9.23 16.31 12.04
CA ALA A 40 -7.88 16.86 11.88
C ALA A 40 -7.16 17.05 13.23
N GLU A 41 -7.90 17.28 14.32
CA GLU A 41 -7.31 17.40 15.68
C GLU A 41 -6.68 16.10 16.18
N LEU A 42 -7.01 14.94 15.59
CA LEU A 42 -6.39 13.66 15.94
C LEU A 42 -4.90 13.62 15.57
N PHE A 43 -4.49 14.41 14.57
CA PHE A 43 -3.12 14.45 14.06
C PHE A 43 -2.26 15.56 14.68
N ASP A 44 -2.82 16.44 15.51
CA ASP A 44 -2.02 17.38 16.30
C ASP A 44 -1.34 16.62 17.44
N THR A 45 -0.11 16.15 17.19
CA THR A 45 0.71 15.36 18.12
C THR A 45 1.11 16.11 19.39
N THR A 46 0.66 17.36 19.55
CA THR A 46 1.10 18.24 20.63
C THR A 46 0.42 17.93 21.98
N ASP A 47 -0.79 17.34 22.01
CA ASP A 47 -1.54 17.21 23.27
C ASP A 47 -2.17 15.84 23.58
N ARG A 48 -1.72 14.72 22.97
CA ARG A 48 -2.25 13.38 23.33
C ARG A 48 -1.18 12.28 23.41
N PRO A 49 -0.99 11.64 24.58
CA PRO A 49 -0.15 10.45 24.70
C PRO A 49 -0.92 9.25 24.16
N GLY A 50 -0.45 8.67 23.06
CA GLY A 50 -1.05 7.47 22.47
C GLY A 50 -1.23 7.49 20.94
N ALA A 51 -0.57 8.41 20.23
CA ALA A 51 -0.47 8.33 18.77
C ALA A 51 0.10 6.96 18.37
N ALA A 52 -0.73 6.19 17.65
CA ALA A 52 -0.54 4.79 17.33
C ALA A 52 0.80 4.54 16.61
N THR A 53 1.75 3.91 17.31
CA THR A 53 2.92 3.31 16.68
C THR A 53 2.48 2.01 16.01
N VAL A 54 2.68 1.95 14.70
CA VAL A 54 2.45 0.77 13.86
C VAL A 54 3.23 -0.44 14.39
N GLU A 55 2.48 -1.51 14.65
CA GLU A 55 2.98 -2.83 15.00
C GLU A 55 3.73 -3.43 13.79
N ASP A 56 5.06 -3.46 13.88
CA ASP A 56 5.90 -4.28 13.01
C ASP A 56 6.26 -5.55 13.80
N ASP A 57 5.83 -6.67 13.23
CA ASP A 57 5.78 -8.03 13.75
C ASP A 57 7.18 -8.68 13.82
N ASP A 58 8.17 -7.95 14.34
CA ASP A 58 9.53 -8.43 14.57
C ASP A 58 9.91 -8.22 16.04
N ASP A 59 9.61 -9.26 16.82
CA ASP A 59 10.13 -9.64 18.15
C ASP A 59 11.47 -8.98 18.54
N LEU A 60 11.41 -7.75 19.07
CA LEU A 60 12.57 -7.05 19.64
C LEU A 60 12.36 -6.60 21.09
N LEU A 61 11.32 -7.10 21.76
CA LEU A 61 11.12 -6.97 23.21
C LEU A 61 10.31 -8.17 23.70
N GLY A 62 10.95 -9.34 23.67
CA GLY A 62 10.43 -10.55 24.28
C GLY A 62 10.20 -10.34 25.77
N GLY A 63 8.94 -10.37 26.21
CA GLY A 63 8.62 -10.28 27.63
C GLY A 63 7.19 -9.84 27.92
N ASP A 64 6.24 -10.68 27.51
CA ASP A 64 4.86 -10.84 28.04
C ASP A 64 4.52 -10.01 29.30
N GLY A 65 3.74 -8.95 29.12
CA GLY A 65 3.36 -8.05 30.21
C GLY A 65 2.34 -7.00 29.76
N ASP A 66 1.12 -7.48 29.53
CA ASP A 66 -0.12 -6.76 29.27
C ASP A 66 -0.12 -5.27 29.69
N PHE A 67 -0.27 -4.43 28.67
CA PHE A 67 -0.57 -3.01 28.69
C PHE A 67 -1.71 -2.67 29.66
N THR A 68 -1.41 -2.18 30.86
CA THR A 68 -2.36 -1.31 31.58
C THR A 68 -1.64 -0.18 32.32
N SER A 69 -1.78 1.02 31.76
CA SER A 69 -1.36 2.28 32.35
C SER A 69 -2.30 2.64 33.52
N ALA A 70 -1.96 2.21 34.75
CA ALA A 70 -2.64 2.63 35.98
C ALA A 70 -1.67 2.61 37.17
N PRO A 71 -1.87 3.47 38.19
CA PRO A 71 -0.77 4.10 38.91
C PRO A 71 -0.10 3.20 39.95
N VAL A 72 1.21 3.40 40.07
CA VAL A 72 2.17 2.94 41.09
C VAL A 72 1.51 2.43 42.38
N GLN A 73 1.32 1.12 42.45
CA GLN A 73 1.29 0.38 43.71
C GLN A 73 2.45 -0.63 43.67
N PRO A 74 3.28 -0.71 44.73
CA PRO A 74 4.54 -1.42 44.66
C PRO A 74 4.30 -2.92 44.73
N SER A 75 4.58 -3.64 43.65
CA SER A 75 4.79 -5.08 43.65
C SER A 75 5.98 -5.36 42.73
N GLY A 76 7.02 -5.93 43.34
CA GLY A 76 8.41 -5.79 42.92
C GLY A 76 8.89 -6.78 41.86
N GLY A 77 10.15 -6.60 41.47
CA GLY A 77 10.86 -7.57 40.65
C GLY A 77 12.15 -7.07 40.02
N ASP A 78 12.03 -6.37 38.89
CA ASP A 78 13.12 -6.38 37.89
C ASP A 78 13.51 -4.97 37.40
N GLY A 79 12.56 -4.14 36.94
CA GLY A 79 12.87 -2.83 36.34
C GLY A 79 13.44 -1.76 37.31
N GLN A 80 13.38 -1.99 38.62
CA GLN A 80 14.07 -1.12 39.57
C GLN A 80 15.59 -1.34 39.53
N GLN A 81 16.05 -2.57 39.31
CA GLN A 81 17.49 -2.89 39.30
C GLN A 81 18.22 -2.27 38.11
N GLU A 82 17.62 -2.21 36.91
CA GLU A 82 18.25 -1.62 35.72
C GLU A 82 18.35 -0.09 35.80
N LEU A 83 17.34 0.57 36.38
CA LEU A 83 17.40 1.99 36.68
C LEU A 83 18.45 2.28 37.76
N ASP A 84 18.48 1.49 38.84
CA ASP A 84 19.50 1.59 39.88
C ASP A 84 20.93 1.40 39.30
N ASP A 85 21.12 0.50 38.32
CA ASP A 85 22.41 0.23 37.67
C ASP A 85 22.84 1.39 36.74
N PHE A 86 21.92 1.91 35.92
CA PHE A 86 22.15 3.11 35.11
C PHE A 86 22.47 4.33 35.99
N GLU A 87 21.74 4.55 37.08
CA GLU A 87 21.96 5.65 38.01
C GLU A 87 23.30 5.50 38.77
N SER A 88 23.70 4.28 39.12
CA SER A 88 25.00 4.02 39.78
C SER A 88 26.22 4.19 38.87
N SER A 89 26.02 4.12 37.54
CA SER A 89 27.07 4.30 36.53
C SER A 89 27.47 5.77 36.34
N PHE A 90 26.61 6.71 36.75
CA PHE A 90 26.93 8.13 36.77
C PHE A 90 27.34 8.57 38.18
N PRO A 91 28.40 9.37 38.34
CA PRO A 91 28.72 9.95 39.65
C PRO A 91 27.52 10.77 40.15
N ALA A 92 27.15 10.60 41.42
CA ALA A 92 26.05 11.35 42.04
C ALA A 92 26.26 12.86 41.82
N ILE A 93 25.39 13.46 41.02
CA ILE A 93 25.39 14.90 40.78
C ILE A 93 24.91 15.57 42.08
N ASP A 94 25.77 16.37 42.70
CA ASP A 94 25.38 17.21 43.84
C ASP A 94 24.27 18.19 43.37
N THR A 95 23.02 17.85 43.70
CA THR A 95 21.83 18.66 43.39
C THR A 95 21.72 19.89 44.29
N ARG A 96 22.73 20.18 45.12
CA ARG A 96 22.86 21.51 45.75
C ARG A 96 23.30 22.58 44.77
N ASN A 97 23.58 22.24 43.52
CA ASN A 97 23.66 23.25 42.47
C ASN A 97 22.28 23.92 42.33
N GLU A 98 22.16 25.14 42.86
CA GLU A 98 20.97 26.01 42.80
C GLU A 98 20.46 26.27 41.36
N SER A 99 21.18 25.80 40.34
CA SER A 99 20.80 25.87 38.92
C SER A 99 19.80 24.79 38.47
N VAL A 100 19.46 23.80 39.30
CA VAL A 100 18.47 22.76 38.95
C VAL A 100 17.16 23.06 39.69
N ALA A 101 16.16 23.55 38.95
CA ALA A 101 14.81 23.71 39.50
C ALA A 101 14.23 22.34 39.93
N PRO A 102 13.39 22.29 40.98
CA PRO A 102 12.97 21.05 41.65
C PRO A 102 12.13 20.06 40.81
N SER A 103 11.94 20.30 39.51
CA SER A 103 11.21 19.41 38.60
C SER A 103 12.06 18.89 37.43
N GLY A 104 13.40 18.90 37.52
CA GLY A 104 14.29 18.14 36.62
C GLY A 104 14.31 18.61 35.15
N THR A 105 13.59 19.67 34.79
CA THR A 105 13.58 20.24 33.44
C THR A 105 14.52 21.46 33.42
N ILE A 106 15.57 21.41 32.60
CA ILE A 106 16.64 22.44 32.52
C ILE A 106 16.17 23.73 31.80
N THR A 107 14.95 23.77 31.29
CA THR A 107 14.37 24.97 30.68
C THR A 107 13.56 25.76 31.72
N ASP A 108 14.24 26.39 32.69
CA ASP A 108 13.63 27.48 33.44
C ASP A 108 13.58 28.73 32.53
N SER A 109 12.38 28.97 31.98
CA SER A 109 12.05 30.13 31.15
C SER A 109 11.93 31.44 31.97
N THR A 110 12.50 31.50 33.18
CA THR A 110 12.38 32.64 34.09
C THR A 110 13.71 33.30 34.47
N PHE A 111 14.86 32.84 33.95
CA PHE A 111 16.08 33.64 33.95
C PHE A 111 16.06 34.68 32.84
N GLY A 112 15.24 35.71 33.05
CA GLY A 112 15.51 37.05 32.54
C GLY A 112 16.88 37.48 33.05
N GLY A 113 17.86 37.65 32.16
CA GLY A 113 19.15 38.16 32.57
C GLY A 113 20.35 37.87 31.70
N TYR A 114 20.29 36.96 30.72
CA TYR A 114 21.34 36.93 29.69
C TYR A 114 21.10 38.05 28.69
N THR A 115 21.38 39.26 29.17
CA THR A 115 22.21 40.25 28.49
C THR A 115 22.87 39.61 27.28
N ASN A 116 22.43 40.06 26.11
CA ASN A 116 23.17 40.12 24.86
C ASN A 116 24.64 39.71 25.04
N TYR A 117 24.92 38.39 25.08
CA TYR A 117 26.29 37.89 25.18
C TYR A 117 26.85 38.07 23.80
N THR A 118 27.35 39.27 23.54
CA THR A 118 28.20 39.54 22.39
C THR A 118 29.47 38.76 22.66
N ALA A 119 29.55 37.56 22.09
CA ALA A 119 30.77 36.77 22.12
C ALA A 119 31.93 37.68 21.66
N PRO A 120 33.07 37.71 22.37
CA PRO A 120 34.21 38.52 21.96
C PRO A 120 34.58 38.14 20.51
N THR A 121 34.55 39.13 19.62
CA THR A 121 35.01 39.00 18.24
C THR A 121 36.53 39.13 18.20
N GLN A 122 37.25 38.23 18.85
CA GLN A 122 38.71 38.14 18.84
C GLN A 122 39.05 36.71 19.24
N ASP A 123 39.99 36.00 18.66
CA ASP A 123 40.94 36.20 17.58
C ASP A 123 41.42 34.76 17.31
N GLU A 124 41.65 34.39 16.06
CA GLU A 124 42.29 33.11 15.66
C GLU A 124 41.80 31.89 16.47
N GLU A 125 40.77 31.20 15.95
CA GLU A 125 40.40 29.87 16.46
C GLU A 125 41.66 29.09 16.83
N THR A 126 41.76 28.70 18.11
CA THR A 126 42.95 27.99 18.58
C THR A 126 43.16 26.77 17.67
N GLU A 127 44.40 26.51 17.24
CA GLU A 127 44.70 25.43 16.28
C GLU A 127 43.96 24.10 16.58
N PRO A 128 43.82 23.63 17.84
CA PRO A 128 43.03 22.44 18.17
C PRO A 128 41.53 22.56 17.85
N ILE A 129 40.93 23.74 18.04
CA ILE A 129 39.51 24.01 17.74
C ILE A 129 39.29 24.03 16.23
N ARG A 130 40.20 24.66 15.47
CA ARG A 130 40.15 24.71 14.01
C ARG A 130 40.24 23.30 13.41
N GLU A 131 41.18 22.48 13.90
CA GLU A 131 41.29 21.08 13.48
C GLU A 131 40.06 20.25 13.86
N TRP A 132 39.49 20.46 15.05
CA TRP A 132 38.30 19.76 15.49
C TRP A 132 37.08 20.10 14.62
N ARG A 133 36.87 21.38 14.30
CA ARG A 133 35.80 21.80 13.38
C ARG A 133 36.00 21.22 11.99
N ALA A 134 37.22 21.28 11.45
CA ALA A 134 37.53 20.69 10.15
C ALA A 134 37.25 19.17 10.13
N LYS A 135 37.64 18.42 11.18
CA LYS A 135 37.34 16.98 11.30
C LYS A 135 35.84 16.71 11.43
N ARG A 136 35.12 17.50 12.24
CA ARG A 136 33.68 17.37 12.44
C ARG A 136 32.91 17.67 11.14
N ASP A 137 33.25 18.76 10.47
CA ASP A 137 32.59 19.18 9.23
C ASP A 137 32.87 18.17 8.11
N ALA A 138 34.08 17.58 8.08
CA ALA A 138 34.40 16.49 7.18
C ALA A 138 33.59 15.21 7.47
N ASP A 139 33.37 14.86 8.75
CA ASP A 139 32.53 13.70 9.10
C ASP A 139 31.04 13.94 8.77
N LEU A 140 30.52 15.13 9.06
CA LEU A 140 29.16 15.53 8.69
C LEU A 140 28.97 15.48 7.17
N ALA A 141 29.88 16.08 6.40
CA ALA A 141 29.83 16.06 4.94
C ALA A 141 29.85 14.62 4.38
N ARG A 142 30.66 13.73 4.96
CA ARG A 142 30.71 12.31 4.57
C ARG A 142 29.39 11.59 4.87
N ARG A 143 28.77 11.86 6.01
CA ARG A 143 27.46 11.28 6.38
C ARG A 143 26.34 11.82 5.49
N ASP A 144 26.36 13.11 5.20
CA ASP A 144 25.39 13.76 4.32
C ASP A 144 25.49 13.20 2.90
N GLU A 145 26.70 13.09 2.33
CA GLU A 145 26.92 12.48 1.01
C GLU A 145 26.40 11.03 0.96
N ALA A 146 26.69 10.22 1.99
CA ALA A 146 26.20 8.85 2.06
C ALA A 146 24.66 8.79 2.16
N SER A 147 24.05 9.70 2.93
CA SER A 147 22.59 9.80 3.08
C SER A 147 21.90 10.22 1.79
N GLN A 148 22.46 11.20 1.07
CA GLN A 148 21.93 11.67 -0.21
C GLN A 148 22.06 10.59 -1.27
N ARG A 149 23.21 9.90 -1.36
CA ARG A 149 23.38 8.76 -2.27
C ARG A 149 22.34 7.68 -2.04
N LYS A 150 22.08 7.30 -0.77
CA LYS A 150 21.06 6.29 -0.44
C LYS A 150 19.65 6.75 -0.82
N LYS A 151 19.35 8.04 -0.57
CA LYS A 151 18.07 8.65 -0.95
C LYS A 151 17.87 8.65 -2.47
N GLU A 152 18.88 9.08 -3.23
CA GLU A 152 18.85 9.08 -4.70
C GLU A 152 18.71 7.66 -5.27
N GLU A 153 19.42 6.68 -4.70
CA GLU A 153 19.30 5.27 -5.08
C GLU A 153 17.89 4.73 -4.83
N THR A 154 17.29 5.07 -3.68
CA THR A 154 15.92 4.66 -3.35
C THR A 154 14.91 5.32 -4.30
N ILE A 155 15.06 6.60 -4.59
CA ILE A 155 14.21 7.31 -5.55
C ILE A 155 14.35 6.71 -6.96
N SER A 156 15.58 6.46 -7.41
CA SER A 156 15.82 5.85 -8.73
C SER A 156 15.25 4.44 -8.83
N THR A 157 15.37 3.65 -7.76
CA THR A 157 14.80 2.30 -7.69
C THR A 157 13.28 2.35 -7.71
N ALA A 158 12.67 3.23 -6.92
CA ALA A 158 11.22 3.41 -6.89
C ALA A 158 10.68 3.85 -8.26
N GLN A 159 11.35 4.77 -8.94
CA GLN A 159 10.94 5.19 -10.28
C GLN A 159 10.99 4.03 -11.29
N LYS A 160 12.07 3.25 -11.28
CA LYS A 160 12.20 2.06 -12.15
C LYS A 160 11.15 0.99 -11.83
N ASP A 161 10.82 0.81 -10.56
CA ASP A 161 9.81 -0.15 -10.15
C ASP A 161 8.41 0.27 -10.61
N ILE A 162 8.09 1.56 -10.52
CA ILE A 162 6.85 2.13 -11.07
C ILE A 162 6.76 1.88 -12.59
N ASP A 163 7.81 2.22 -13.34
CA ASP A 163 7.84 2.03 -14.79
C ASP A 163 7.70 0.54 -15.17
N SER A 164 8.45 -0.33 -14.49
CA SER A 164 8.40 -1.80 -14.67
C SER A 164 7.03 -2.39 -14.31
N PHE A 165 6.40 -1.89 -13.24
CA PHE A 165 5.06 -2.30 -12.84
C PHE A 165 4.05 -1.98 -13.93
N TYR A 166 4.03 -0.76 -14.45
CA TYR A 166 3.08 -0.39 -15.51
C TYR A 166 3.36 -1.10 -16.82
N GLU A 167 4.62 -1.31 -17.21
CA GLU A 167 4.94 -2.11 -18.39
C GLU A 167 4.44 -3.56 -18.25
N SER A 168 4.73 -4.22 -17.13
CA SER A 168 4.34 -5.60 -16.90
C SER A 168 2.83 -5.76 -16.72
N TYR A 169 2.17 -4.80 -16.07
CA TYR A 169 0.72 -4.73 -15.94
C TYR A 169 0.04 -4.53 -17.28
N ASN A 170 0.48 -3.56 -18.08
CA ASN A 170 -0.09 -3.30 -19.41
C ASN A 170 0.08 -4.53 -20.33
N ARG A 171 1.26 -5.16 -20.35
CA ARG A 171 1.47 -6.42 -21.08
C ARG A 171 0.52 -7.53 -20.64
N LYS A 172 0.26 -7.65 -19.33
CA LYS A 172 -0.68 -8.64 -18.78
C LYS A 172 -2.11 -8.32 -19.21
N VAL A 173 -2.53 -7.07 -19.09
CA VAL A 173 -3.87 -6.61 -19.49
C VAL A 173 -4.09 -6.81 -20.99
N ASP A 174 -3.14 -6.42 -21.83
CA ASP A 174 -3.23 -6.59 -23.28
C ASP A 174 -3.29 -8.06 -23.67
N LYS A 175 -2.49 -8.91 -23.02
CA LYS A 175 -2.57 -10.37 -23.21
C LYS A 175 -3.92 -10.93 -22.82
N GLN A 176 -4.47 -10.51 -21.68
CA GLN A 176 -5.80 -10.95 -21.22
C GLN A 176 -6.90 -10.46 -22.16
N LYS A 177 -6.86 -9.19 -22.58
CA LYS A 177 -7.80 -8.65 -23.57
C LYS A 177 -7.74 -9.42 -24.89
N ALA A 178 -6.54 -9.69 -25.42
CA ALA A 178 -6.36 -10.46 -26.65
C ALA A 178 -6.85 -11.91 -26.49
N GLN A 179 -6.59 -12.53 -25.33
CA GLN A 179 -7.09 -13.86 -25.02
C GLN A 179 -8.63 -13.88 -24.96
N THR A 180 -9.25 -12.95 -24.23
CA THR A 180 -10.71 -12.85 -24.13
C THR A 180 -11.35 -12.54 -25.49
N ALA A 181 -10.73 -11.68 -26.30
CA ALA A 181 -11.20 -11.40 -27.65
C ALA A 181 -11.17 -12.66 -28.53
N LYS A 182 -10.07 -13.42 -28.47
CA LYS A 182 -9.93 -14.69 -29.18
C LYS A 182 -10.92 -15.74 -28.68
N GLU A 183 -11.08 -15.89 -27.36
CA GLU A 183 -12.05 -16.83 -26.77
C GLU A 183 -13.49 -16.44 -27.13
N ALA A 184 -13.80 -15.15 -27.19
CA ALA A 184 -15.11 -14.66 -27.64
C ALA A 184 -15.35 -14.96 -29.12
N GLU A 185 -14.35 -14.75 -29.98
CA GLU A 185 -14.42 -15.09 -31.41
C GLU A 185 -14.59 -16.61 -31.61
N GLU A 186 -13.80 -17.43 -30.90
CA GLU A 186 -13.93 -18.89 -30.93
C GLU A 186 -15.28 -19.37 -30.40
N PHE A 187 -15.80 -18.73 -29.35
CA PHE A 187 -17.11 -19.03 -28.80
C PHE A 187 -18.24 -18.69 -29.81
N LEU A 188 -18.14 -17.55 -30.48
CA LEU A 188 -19.07 -17.17 -31.55
C LEU A 188 -18.96 -18.13 -32.73
N ALA A 189 -17.76 -18.45 -33.21
CA ALA A 189 -17.55 -19.40 -34.28
C ALA A 189 -18.10 -20.80 -33.94
N LYS A 190 -17.90 -21.27 -32.70
CA LYS A 190 -18.47 -22.55 -32.23
C LYS A 190 -19.99 -22.51 -32.15
N ARG A 191 -20.57 -21.37 -31.72
CA ARG A 191 -22.02 -21.16 -31.71
C ARG A 191 -22.59 -21.13 -33.13
N GLU A 192 -21.88 -20.49 -34.07
CA GLU A 192 -22.27 -20.46 -35.48
C GLU A 192 -22.15 -21.86 -36.08
N ASP A 193 -21.06 -22.61 -35.87
CA ASP A 193 -20.93 -23.98 -36.36
C ASP A 193 -22.01 -24.92 -35.79
N THR A 194 -22.35 -24.80 -34.50
CA THR A 194 -23.44 -25.61 -33.91
C THR A 194 -24.83 -25.25 -34.46
N THR A 195 -24.98 -24.06 -35.04
CA THR A 195 -26.24 -23.59 -35.66
C THR A 195 -26.24 -23.78 -37.18
N ALA A 196 -25.08 -23.73 -37.83
CA ALA A 196 -24.93 -23.70 -39.27
C ALA A 196 -25.19 -25.07 -39.91
N GLY A 197 -26.14 -25.06 -40.86
CA GLY A 197 -26.18 -25.92 -42.04
C GLY A 197 -26.10 -27.43 -41.80
N GLY A 198 -27.26 -28.05 -41.62
CA GLY A 198 -27.42 -29.51 -41.54
C GLY A 198 -28.86 -29.87 -41.13
N THR A 199 -29.15 -31.17 -41.07
CA THR A 199 -30.41 -31.67 -40.51
C THR A 199 -30.53 -31.27 -39.03
N ALA A 200 -31.74 -31.14 -38.48
CA ALA A 200 -31.90 -30.84 -37.04
C ALA A 200 -31.16 -31.85 -36.14
N TRP A 201 -31.03 -33.09 -36.58
CA TRP A 201 -30.31 -34.16 -35.89
C TRP A 201 -28.79 -33.97 -35.88
N GLU A 202 -28.20 -33.41 -36.94
CA GLU A 202 -26.78 -33.04 -36.95
C GLU A 202 -26.48 -31.97 -35.89
N ARG A 203 -27.35 -30.96 -35.74
CA ARG A 203 -27.21 -29.92 -34.71
C ARG A 203 -27.32 -30.51 -33.30
N ILE A 204 -28.31 -31.37 -33.06
CA ILE A 204 -28.47 -32.07 -31.77
C ILE A 204 -27.23 -32.92 -31.46
N ALA A 205 -26.70 -33.64 -32.45
CA ALA A 205 -25.50 -34.46 -32.28
C ALA A 205 -24.23 -33.66 -31.96
N LYS A 206 -24.14 -32.37 -32.32
CA LYS A 206 -23.04 -31.48 -31.92
C LYS A 206 -23.13 -31.05 -30.44
N LEU A 207 -24.35 -31.00 -29.88
CA LEU A 207 -24.61 -30.60 -28.49
C LEU A 207 -24.54 -31.78 -27.50
N VAL A 208 -24.82 -32.99 -27.98
CA VAL A 208 -24.86 -34.21 -27.17
C VAL A 208 -23.54 -34.96 -27.28
N ASP A 209 -22.97 -35.36 -26.15
CA ASP A 209 -21.79 -36.24 -26.12
C ASP A 209 -22.17 -37.67 -26.57
N LEU A 210 -21.83 -38.00 -27.81
CA LEU A 210 -22.03 -39.33 -28.40
C LEU A 210 -20.84 -40.27 -28.16
N SER A 211 -19.73 -39.80 -27.56
CA SER A 211 -18.52 -40.61 -27.36
C SER A 211 -18.74 -41.72 -26.33
N GLY A 212 -19.70 -41.58 -25.43
CA GLY A 212 -19.99 -42.58 -24.40
C GLY A 212 -18.87 -42.78 -23.36
N LYS A 213 -17.90 -41.88 -23.29
CA LYS A 213 -16.77 -41.97 -22.36
C LYS A 213 -17.05 -41.13 -21.11
N GLY A 214 -16.69 -41.67 -19.94
CA GLY A 214 -16.81 -40.96 -18.66
C GLY A 214 -18.20 -41.00 -18.03
N GLN A 215 -18.39 -40.20 -16.97
CA GLN A 215 -19.58 -40.22 -16.10
C GLN A 215 -20.90 -39.95 -16.84
N SER A 216 -20.86 -39.19 -17.93
CA SER A 216 -22.03 -38.93 -18.78
C SER A 216 -22.38 -40.11 -19.69
N GLY A 217 -21.37 -40.88 -20.11
CA GLY A 217 -21.41 -41.77 -21.27
C GLY A 217 -22.34 -42.98 -21.18
N GLY A 218 -22.70 -43.44 -19.98
CA GLY A 218 -23.57 -44.60 -19.75
C GLY A 218 -22.99 -45.90 -20.33
N GLY A 219 -22.72 -46.89 -19.48
CA GLY A 219 -22.16 -48.19 -19.89
C GLY A 219 -22.99 -48.94 -20.94
N ASP A 220 -22.44 -50.05 -21.45
CA ASP A 220 -22.88 -50.76 -22.67
C ASP A 220 -24.33 -51.31 -22.68
N GLY A 221 -25.05 -51.22 -21.56
CA GLY A 221 -26.48 -51.58 -21.44
C GLY A 221 -27.42 -50.43 -21.05
N SER A 222 -26.92 -49.19 -20.96
CA SER A 222 -27.73 -48.05 -20.52
C SER A 222 -28.74 -47.62 -21.60
N SER A 223 -29.90 -47.10 -21.18
CA SER A 223 -30.83 -46.36 -22.05
C SER A 223 -30.13 -45.26 -22.85
N LYS A 224 -29.05 -44.70 -22.31
CA LYS A 224 -28.18 -43.73 -22.99
C LYS A 224 -27.47 -44.31 -24.21
N LYS A 225 -27.04 -45.58 -24.20
CA LYS A 225 -26.47 -46.24 -25.40
C LYS A 225 -27.53 -46.35 -26.50
N ARG A 226 -28.73 -46.82 -26.16
CA ARG A 226 -29.85 -46.91 -27.12
C ARG A 226 -30.22 -45.53 -27.69
N MET A 227 -30.21 -44.47 -26.87
CA MET A 227 -30.40 -43.09 -27.34
C MET A 227 -29.26 -42.65 -28.28
N ARG A 228 -28.00 -42.96 -27.94
CA ARG A 228 -26.84 -42.63 -28.80
C ARG A 228 -26.93 -43.31 -30.17
N ASP A 229 -27.23 -44.61 -30.21
CA ASP A 229 -27.41 -45.35 -31.46
C ASP A 229 -28.56 -44.78 -32.30
N LEU A 230 -29.68 -44.40 -31.65
CA LEU A 230 -30.81 -43.75 -32.32
C LEU A 230 -30.42 -42.38 -32.89
N LEU A 231 -29.69 -41.54 -32.13
CA LEU A 231 -29.21 -40.24 -32.59
C LEU A 231 -28.22 -40.36 -33.75
N LEU A 232 -27.35 -41.36 -33.73
CA LEU A 232 -26.42 -41.64 -34.83
C LEU A 232 -27.16 -42.08 -36.10
N SER A 233 -28.20 -42.90 -35.97
CA SER A 233 -29.06 -43.29 -37.10
C SER A 233 -29.79 -42.09 -37.68
N LEU A 234 -30.40 -41.25 -36.84
CA LEU A 234 -31.13 -40.04 -37.26
C LEU A 234 -30.23 -38.97 -37.86
N LYS A 235 -28.96 -38.90 -37.42
CA LYS A 235 -27.94 -38.01 -38.00
C LYS A 235 -27.57 -38.41 -39.44
N ALA A 236 -27.49 -39.70 -39.72
CA ALA A 236 -27.15 -40.21 -41.05
C ALA A 236 -28.34 -40.20 -42.03
N ASP A 237 -29.56 -40.17 -41.51
CA ASP A 237 -30.79 -40.17 -42.29
C ASP A 237 -31.18 -38.74 -42.72
N LYS A 238 -31.07 -38.48 -44.02
CA LYS A 238 -31.40 -37.18 -44.63
C LYS A 238 -32.91 -36.95 -44.77
N ASP A 239 -33.72 -37.99 -44.67
CA ASP A 239 -35.18 -37.96 -44.75
C ASP A 239 -35.83 -38.08 -43.35
N ALA A 240 -35.03 -37.98 -42.28
CA ALA A 240 -35.51 -38.07 -40.91
C ALA A 240 -36.55 -36.98 -40.60
N PRO A 241 -37.54 -37.26 -39.73
CA PRO A 241 -38.51 -36.25 -39.29
C PRO A 241 -37.78 -35.06 -38.64
N GLY A 242 -38.03 -33.85 -39.17
CA GLY A 242 -37.34 -32.62 -38.76
C GLY A 242 -35.99 -32.36 -39.46
N ALA A 243 -35.59 -33.17 -40.44
CA ALA A 243 -34.38 -32.95 -41.24
C ALA A 243 -34.47 -31.66 -42.09
N ALA A 244 -35.62 -31.40 -42.70
CA ALA A 244 -35.96 -30.09 -43.25
C ALA A 244 -36.34 -29.16 -42.07
N GLY A 245 -35.48 -28.18 -41.79
CA GLY A 245 -35.60 -27.31 -40.62
C GLY A 245 -36.93 -26.55 -40.51
N LEU A 246 -37.20 -26.06 -39.30
CA LEU A 246 -37.99 -24.86 -39.06
C LEU A 246 -37.19 -23.62 -39.47
#